data_AF-A0A9D1AUY6-F1
#
_entry.id   AF-A0A9D1AUY6-F1
#
_cell.length_a   1.000
_cell.length_b   1.000
_cell.length_c   1.000
_cell.angle_alpha   90.00
_cell.angle_beta   90.00
_cell.angle_gamma   90.00
#
_symmetry.space_group_name_H-M   'P 1'
#
loop_
_entity.id
_entity.type
_entity.pdbx_description
1 polymer ?
#
loop_
_entity_poly.entity_id
_entity_poly.type
_entity_poly.pdbx_seq_one_letter_code
_entity_poly.pdbx_strand_id
1 'polypeptide(L)'
;MSDELSLLIVDDSGPLFLLETVTPTVLTRDAFGVNFVITANDLGPVPVGTTTLSLTSVYVGTDDGEVEAFPGEPLEVVIGGLSYRFVLLASWSRSYDAEINLQCALDEILSYEVARVEPGTASTIPLERPSARGIDNNACSSAPPAP
;
A
#
# COMPACT_ATOMS: atom_id res chain seq x y z
N MET A 1 17.03 -8.25 -4.33
CA MET A 1 17.00 -6.99 -3.57
C MET A 1 16.00 -6.11 -4.28
N SER A 2 14.77 -6.01 -3.77
CA SER A 2 13.80 -5.05 -4.30
C SER A 2 14.06 -3.75 -3.58
N ASP A 3 14.45 -2.71 -4.32
CA ASP A 3 14.63 -1.37 -3.76
C ASP A 3 13.27 -0.88 -3.25
N GLU A 4 13.18 -0.64 -1.94
CA GLU A 4 12.05 0.05 -1.30
C GLU A 4 12.18 1.52 -1.68
N LEU A 5 11.36 1.97 -2.63
CA LEU A 5 11.32 3.37 -3.04
C LEU A 5 10.34 4.11 -2.15
N SER A 6 10.86 5.05 -1.37
CA SER A 6 10.06 5.98 -0.57
C SER A 6 10.46 7.41 -0.90
N LEU A 7 9.48 8.28 -1.13
CA LEU A 7 9.65 9.68 -1.54
C LEU A 7 8.68 10.57 -0.77
N LEU A 8 9.18 11.66 -0.22
CA LEU A 8 8.38 12.71 0.40
C LEU A 8 8.83 14.07 -0.15
N ILE A 9 7.88 14.83 -0.68
CA ILE A 9 8.03 16.21 -1.13
C ILE A 9 7.18 17.08 -0.20
N VAL A 10 7.77 18.13 0.36
CA VAL A 10 7.12 19.04 1.32
C VAL A 10 7.32 20.49 0.91
N ASP A 11 6.42 21.35 1.35
CA ASP A 11 6.62 22.80 1.41
C ASP A 11 6.33 23.34 2.82
N ASP A 12 6.33 24.66 2.97
CA ASP A 12 6.09 25.33 4.26
C ASP A 12 4.69 25.04 4.84
N SER A 13 3.74 24.60 4.00
CA SER A 13 2.38 24.24 4.42
C SER A 13 2.23 22.75 4.73
N GLY A 14 3.26 21.93 4.50
CA GLY A 14 3.27 20.50 4.79
C GLY A 14 3.52 19.61 3.56
N PRO A 15 3.15 18.32 3.62
CA PRO A 15 3.36 17.39 2.51
C PRO A 15 2.64 17.83 1.23
N LEU A 16 3.38 17.79 0.12
CA LEU A 16 2.87 17.93 -1.25
C LEU A 16 2.62 16.56 -1.88
N PHE A 17 3.54 15.63 -1.65
CA PHE A 17 3.49 14.30 -2.23
C PHE A 17 4.25 13.32 -1.32
N LEU A 18 3.64 12.18 -1.05
CA LEU A 18 4.25 11.06 -0.34
C LEU A 18 3.96 9.78 -1.15
N LEU A 19 5.01 9.00 -1.36
CA LEU A 19 4.95 7.65 -1.89
C LEU A 19 5.80 6.78 -0.98
N GLU A 20 5.22 5.73 -0.42
CA GLU A 20 5.99 4.68 0.23
C GLU A 20 5.63 3.32 -0.39
N THR A 21 6.68 2.62 -0.83
CA THR A 21 6.53 1.31 -1.48
C THR A 21 7.14 0.25 -0.59
N VAL A 22 6.31 -0.74 -0.21
CA VAL A 22 6.66 -1.91 0.63
C VAL A 22 6.90 -1.52 2.09
N THR A 23 6.10 -2.09 2.99
CA THR A 23 6.19 -1.90 4.47
C THR A 23 6.39 -0.44 4.93
N PRO A 24 5.51 0.49 4.49
CA PRO A 24 5.63 1.92 4.76
C PRO A 24 5.38 2.24 6.23
N THR A 25 6.16 3.14 6.82
CA THR A 25 5.86 3.64 8.18
C THR A 25 6.62 4.91 8.53
N VAL A 26 7.86 5.08 8.07
CA VAL A 26 8.72 6.16 8.58
C VAL A 26 8.29 7.52 8.03
N LEU A 27 8.20 7.68 6.71
CA LEU A 27 7.86 8.99 6.13
C LEU A 27 6.42 9.40 6.47
N THR A 28 5.51 8.43 6.44
CA THR A 28 4.11 8.65 6.82
C THR A 28 3.97 9.08 8.26
N ARG A 29 4.65 8.41 9.20
CA ARG A 29 4.59 8.78 10.61
C ARG A 29 5.13 10.19 10.84
N ASP A 30 6.21 10.54 10.16
CA ASP A 30 6.82 11.86 10.31
C ASP A 30 5.94 12.96 9.68
N ALA A 31 5.23 12.65 8.59
CA ALA A 31 4.36 13.59 7.88
C ALA A 31 2.97 13.78 8.51
N PHE A 32 2.34 12.69 8.97
CA PHE A 32 0.92 12.65 9.35
C PHE A 32 0.68 12.09 10.76
N GLY A 33 1.73 11.64 11.45
CA GLY A 33 1.64 11.05 12.78
C GLY A 33 1.44 9.53 12.78
N VAL A 34 1.47 8.97 13.99
CA VAL A 34 1.23 7.53 14.21
C VAL A 34 -0.24 7.24 13.90
N ASN A 35 -0.52 6.07 13.33
CA ASN A 35 -1.86 5.59 12.97
C ASN A 35 -2.53 6.29 11.76
N PHE A 36 -1.77 7.03 10.95
CA PHE A 36 -2.34 7.60 9.72
C PHE A 36 -2.90 6.52 8.77
N VAL A 37 -2.21 5.38 8.64
CA VAL A 37 -2.70 4.20 7.90
C VAL A 37 -2.63 2.98 8.81
N ILE A 38 -3.73 2.26 8.95
CA ILE A 38 -3.82 1.03 9.72
C ILE A 38 -4.51 -0.05 8.87
N THR A 39 -3.99 -1.28 8.88
CA THR A 39 -4.65 -2.42 8.22
C THR A 39 -6.06 -2.63 8.80
N ALA A 40 -7.05 -2.75 7.93
CA ALA A 40 -8.46 -2.83 8.29
C ALA A 40 -9.01 -4.25 8.09
N ASN A 41 -9.84 -4.45 7.08
CA ASN A 41 -10.59 -5.68 6.87
C ASN A 41 -9.89 -6.64 5.91
N ASP A 42 -10.07 -7.94 6.16
CA ASP A 42 -9.73 -8.98 5.19
C ASP A 42 -10.77 -8.96 4.05
N LEU A 43 -10.29 -8.73 2.83
CA LEU A 43 -11.12 -8.71 1.61
C LEU A 43 -11.23 -10.09 0.97
N GLY A 44 -10.55 -11.08 1.54
CA GLY A 44 -10.59 -12.48 1.15
C GLY A 44 -9.41 -12.91 0.29
N PRO A 45 -9.28 -14.22 0.10
CA PRO A 45 -8.19 -14.82 -0.64
C PRO A 45 -8.37 -14.66 -2.16
N VAL A 46 -7.29 -14.32 -2.86
CA VAL A 46 -7.20 -14.30 -4.32
C VAL A 46 -6.10 -15.27 -4.76
N PRO A 47 -6.43 -16.29 -5.56
CA PRO A 47 -5.42 -17.21 -6.09
C PRO A 47 -4.57 -16.52 -7.17
N VAL A 48 -3.26 -16.63 -7.04
CA VAL A 48 -2.27 -16.12 -8.00
C VAL A 48 -1.22 -17.20 -8.26
N GLY A 49 -1.37 -17.90 -9.38
CA GLY A 49 -0.49 -19.03 -9.72
C GLY A 49 -0.63 -20.16 -8.69
N THR A 50 0.48 -20.54 -8.05
CA THR A 50 0.54 -21.57 -6.98
C THR A 50 0.38 -21.00 -5.57
N THR A 51 0.01 -19.73 -5.46
CA THR A 51 -0.01 -18.99 -4.20
C THR A 51 -1.39 -18.39 -3.96
N THR A 52 -1.75 -18.18 -2.70
CA THR A 52 -2.93 -17.42 -2.32
C THR A 52 -2.49 -16.11 -1.68
N LEU A 53 -3.02 -15.00 -2.18
CA LEU A 53 -2.88 -13.68 -1.55
C LEU A 53 -4.10 -13.40 -0.70
N SER A 54 -3.92 -12.99 0.54
CA SER A 54 -5.00 -12.43 1.36
C SER A 54 -4.96 -10.92 1.22
N LEU A 55 -5.94 -10.35 0.51
CA LEU A 55 -6.04 -8.92 0.30
C LEU A 55 -6.63 -8.24 1.55
N THR A 56 -6.17 -7.04 1.86
CA THR A 56 -6.72 -6.25 2.97
C THR A 56 -7.07 -4.83 2.53
N SER A 57 -8.05 -4.23 3.18
CA SER A 57 -8.27 -2.77 3.13
C SER A 57 -7.44 -2.09 4.22
N VAL A 58 -7.42 -0.75 4.21
CA VAL A 58 -6.81 0.04 5.29
C VAL A 58 -7.77 1.14 5.78
N TYR A 59 -7.65 1.52 7.03
CA TYR A 59 -8.23 2.75 7.57
C TYR A 59 -7.21 3.88 7.45
N VAL A 60 -7.66 5.02 6.94
CA VAL A 60 -6.89 6.25 6.81
C VAL A 60 -7.43 7.27 7.80
N GLY A 61 -6.56 7.79 8.66
CA GLY A 61 -6.90 8.83 9.63
C GLY A 61 -7.12 10.19 8.95
N THR A 62 -8.24 10.83 9.23
CA THR A 62 -8.61 12.16 8.71
C THR A 62 -9.05 13.07 9.85
N ASP A 63 -9.26 14.36 9.56
CA ASP A 63 -9.77 15.34 10.53
C ASP A 63 -11.16 14.97 11.08
N ASP A 64 -11.99 14.29 10.28
CA ASP A 64 -13.36 13.89 10.65
C ASP A 64 -13.46 12.46 11.18
N GLY A 65 -12.35 11.73 11.23
CA GLY A 65 -12.28 10.33 11.66
C GLY A 65 -11.60 9.41 10.66
N GLU A 66 -11.77 8.11 10.82
CA GLU A 66 -11.17 7.11 9.94
C GLU A 66 -12.06 6.82 8.72
N VAL A 67 -11.43 6.71 7.55
CA VAL A 67 -12.10 6.32 6.30
C VAL A 67 -11.45 5.06 5.76
N GLU A 68 -12.25 4.10 5.31
CA GLU A 68 -11.74 2.85 4.72
C GLU A 68 -11.32 3.06 3.26
N ALA A 69 -10.11 2.61 2.93
CA ALA A 69 -9.53 2.66 1.61
C ALA A 69 -9.31 1.27 1.03
N PHE A 70 -9.71 1.11 -0.23
CA PHE A 70 -9.59 -0.12 -1.00
C PHE A 70 -8.46 -0.03 -2.03
N PRO A 71 -7.78 -1.14 -2.33
CA PRO A 71 -6.70 -1.13 -3.31
C PRO A 71 -7.16 -0.60 -4.68
N GLY A 72 -6.45 0.39 -5.22
CA GLY A 72 -6.69 1.01 -6.52
C GLY A 72 -7.76 2.10 -6.54
N GLU A 73 -8.52 2.28 -5.46
CA GLU A 73 -9.57 3.29 -5.36
C GLU A 73 -9.00 4.60 -4.77
N PRO A 74 -9.07 5.73 -5.50
CA PRO A 74 -8.65 7.01 -4.94
C PRO A 74 -9.69 7.54 -3.95
N LEU A 75 -9.21 8.09 -2.84
CA LEU A 75 -10.01 8.78 -1.83
C LEU A 75 -9.55 10.22 -1.65
N GLU A 76 -10.50 11.12 -1.41
CA GLU A 76 -10.18 12.42 -0.81
C GLU A 76 -10.16 12.27 0.72
N VAL A 77 -9.10 12.76 1.35
CA VAL A 77 -8.99 12.86 2.81
C VAL A 77 -8.59 14.28 3.20
N VAL A 78 -9.13 14.77 4.30
CA VAL A 78 -8.79 16.10 4.83
C VAL A 78 -7.93 15.91 6.07
N ILE A 79 -6.75 16.54 6.09
CA ILE A 79 -5.77 16.42 7.16
C ILE A 79 -5.23 17.82 7.49
N GLY A 80 -5.41 18.27 8.72
CA GLY A 80 -5.00 19.62 9.13
C GLY A 80 -5.66 20.73 8.30
N GLY A 81 -6.89 20.51 7.83
CA GLY A 81 -7.63 21.41 6.96
C GLY A 81 -7.18 21.47 5.50
N LEU A 82 -6.26 20.58 5.09
CA LEU A 82 -5.80 20.47 3.70
C LEU A 82 -6.37 19.20 3.04
N SER A 83 -6.77 19.33 1.77
CA SER A 83 -7.24 18.19 0.98
C SER A 83 -6.08 17.39 0.38
N TYR A 84 -6.15 16.07 0.54
CA TYR A 84 -5.23 15.10 0.01
C TYR A 84 -5.97 14.02 -0.78
N ARG A 85 -5.36 13.58 -1.88
CA ARG A 85 -5.73 12.35 -2.57
C ARG A 85 -4.91 11.21 -2.02
N PHE A 86 -5.57 10.24 -1.38
CA PHE A 86 -4.98 8.98 -0.93
C PHE A 86 -5.29 7.87 -1.94
N VAL A 87 -4.31 7.02 -2.24
CA VAL A 87 -4.50 5.81 -3.04
C VAL A 87 -3.78 4.65 -2.38
N LEU A 88 -4.54 3.64 -1.98
CA LEU A 88 -3.95 2.35 -1.58
C LEU A 88 -3.47 1.64 -2.84
N LEU A 89 -2.16 1.49 -3.02
CA LEU A 89 -1.58 0.85 -4.20
C LEU A 89 -1.60 -0.68 -4.07
N ALA A 90 -1.30 -1.18 -2.88
CA ALA A 90 -1.34 -2.60 -2.56
C ALA A 90 -1.46 -2.80 -1.04
N SER A 91 -2.27 -3.75 -0.63
CA SER A 91 -2.29 -4.26 0.75
C SER A 91 -2.66 -5.74 0.71
N TRP A 92 -1.68 -6.59 0.98
CA TRP A 92 -1.87 -8.04 0.95
C TRP A 92 -0.79 -8.78 1.74
N SER A 93 -1.17 -9.92 2.29
CA SER A 93 -0.23 -10.92 2.77
C SER A 93 -0.25 -12.14 1.87
N ARG A 94 0.84 -12.91 1.87
CA ARG A 94 0.99 -14.09 1.05
C ARG A 94 1.01 -15.34 1.90
N SER A 95 0.15 -16.31 1.58
CA SER A 95 0.18 -17.65 2.16
C SER A 95 0.58 -18.67 1.10
N TYR A 96 1.52 -19.55 1.45
CA TYR A 96 1.96 -20.66 0.62
C TYR A 96 1.25 -21.96 1.03
N ASP A 97 1.01 -22.83 0.07
CA ASP A 97 0.62 -24.21 0.38
C ASP A 97 1.80 -24.91 1.08
N ALA A 98 1.54 -25.55 2.22
CA ALA A 98 2.55 -26.17 3.08
C ALA A 98 3.35 -27.27 2.36
N GLU A 99 2.82 -27.81 1.25
CA GLU A 99 3.51 -28.79 0.41
C GLU A 99 4.61 -28.18 -0.48
N ILE A 100 4.60 -26.86 -0.68
CA ILE A 100 5.51 -26.16 -1.59
C ILE A 100 6.47 -25.27 -0.79
N ASN A 101 7.64 -25.81 -0.45
CA ASN A 101 8.75 -25.08 0.20
C ASN A 101 9.34 -23.98 -0.73
N LEU A 102 8.66 -22.84 -0.82
CA LEU A 102 9.14 -21.64 -1.50
C LEU A 102 9.62 -20.65 -0.44
N GLN A 103 10.93 -20.35 -0.42
CA GLN A 103 11.49 -19.26 0.38
C GLN A 103 11.45 -17.98 -0.46
N CYS A 104 10.49 -17.10 -0.20
CA CYS A 104 10.44 -15.77 -0.82
C CYS A 104 10.43 -14.69 0.25
N ALA A 105 11.02 -13.54 -0.04
CA ALA A 105 11.46 -12.58 0.97
C ALA A 105 10.43 -11.52 1.40
N LEU A 106 9.16 -11.61 0.98
CA LEU A 106 8.13 -10.62 1.33
C LEU A 106 6.79 -11.30 1.65
N ASP A 107 6.50 -11.43 2.94
CA ASP A 107 5.29 -12.08 3.46
C ASP A 107 4.09 -11.14 3.51
N GLU A 108 4.32 -9.82 3.58
CA GLU A 108 3.31 -8.78 3.64
C GLU A 108 3.74 -7.56 2.82
N ILE A 109 2.80 -6.99 2.05
CA ILE A 109 2.96 -5.75 1.31
C ILE A 109 1.88 -4.79 1.75
N LEU A 110 2.31 -3.58 2.10
CA LEU A 110 1.48 -2.38 2.18
C LEU A 110 2.17 -1.31 1.33
N SER A 111 1.41 -0.55 0.54
CA SER A 111 1.93 0.55 -0.28
C SER A 111 0.82 1.50 -0.63
N TYR A 112 1.11 2.80 -0.57
CA TYR A 112 0.15 3.85 -0.88
C TYR A 112 0.83 5.13 -1.37
N GLU A 113 0.01 5.98 -1.98
CA GLU A 113 0.37 7.31 -2.47
C GLU A 113 -0.55 8.35 -1.80
N VAL A 114 0.03 9.47 -1.38
CA VAL A 114 -0.71 10.62 -0.83
C VAL A 114 -0.25 11.87 -1.56
N ALA A 115 -1.17 12.63 -2.16
CA ALA A 115 -0.84 13.85 -2.88
C ALA A 115 -1.75 14.99 -2.44
N ARG A 116 -1.19 16.17 -2.16
CA ARG A 116 -2.01 17.36 -1.86
C ARG A 116 -2.74 17.80 -3.13
N VAL A 117 -4.04 18.07 -3.00
CA VAL A 117 -4.92 18.43 -4.11
C VAL A 117 -5.78 19.64 -3.75
N GLU A 118 -6.40 20.27 -4.74
CA GLU A 118 -7.42 21.28 -4.47
C GLU A 118 -8.67 20.59 -3.88
N PRO A 119 -9.39 21.21 -2.93
CA PRO A 119 -10.60 20.62 -2.36
C PRO A 119 -11.63 20.24 -3.42
N GLY A 120 -12.16 19.02 -3.35
CA GLY A 120 -13.12 18.48 -4.30
C GLY A 120 -12.53 18.10 -5.67
N THR A 121 -11.20 18.11 -5.82
CA THR A 121 -10.50 17.73 -7.05
C THR A 121 -9.80 16.38 -6.97
N ALA A 122 -9.95 15.65 -5.85
CA ALA A 122 -9.55 14.26 -5.79
C ALA A 122 -10.42 13.47 -6.78
N SER A 123 -9.96 13.41 -8.03
CA SER A 123 -10.67 12.73 -9.10
C SER A 123 -10.92 11.28 -8.70
N THR A 124 -12.18 10.87 -8.77
CA THR A 124 -12.64 9.47 -8.62
C THR A 124 -12.20 8.60 -9.79
N ILE A 125 -11.58 9.18 -10.82
CA ILE A 125 -11.01 8.43 -11.93
C ILE A 125 -9.70 7.83 -11.40
N PRO A 126 -9.61 6.49 -11.27
CA PRO A 126 -8.36 5.84 -10.96
C PRO A 126 -7.34 6.34 -11.97
N LEU A 127 -6.18 6.82 -11.52
CA LEU A 127 -5.05 6.89 -12.43
C LEU A 127 -4.84 5.44 -12.85
N GLU A 128 -5.09 5.11 -14.13
CA GLU A 128 -4.75 3.81 -14.70
C GLU A 128 -3.23 3.67 -14.61
N ARG A 129 -2.78 3.24 -13.44
CA ARG A 129 -1.51 2.58 -13.28
C ARG A 129 -1.90 1.11 -13.32
N PRO A 130 -1.47 0.33 -14.33
CA PRO A 130 -1.48 -1.11 -14.16
C PRO A 130 -0.80 -1.36 -12.80
N SER A 131 -1.35 -2.25 -12.00
CA SER A 131 -0.76 -2.73 -10.75
C SER A 131 0.62 -3.33 -11.05
N ALA A 132 1.60 -2.45 -11.28
CA ALA A 132 2.84 -2.76 -11.97
C ALA A 132 3.99 -2.99 -10.99
N ARG A 133 3.69 -3.21 -9.71
CA ARG A 133 4.35 -4.36 -9.10
C ARG A 133 3.71 -5.60 -9.71
N GLY A 134 4.19 -5.93 -10.91
CA GLY A 134 4.07 -7.29 -11.40
C GLY A 134 4.54 -8.19 -10.27
N ILE A 135 3.68 -9.12 -9.87
CA ILE A 135 4.10 -10.16 -8.95
C ILE A 135 5.18 -10.92 -9.71
N ASP A 136 6.43 -10.66 -9.34
CA ASP A 136 7.56 -11.24 -10.03
C ASP A 136 7.59 -12.72 -9.63
N ASN A 137 6.94 -13.55 -10.46
CA ASN A 137 6.86 -15.00 -10.25
C ASN A 137 8.25 -15.68 -10.26
N ASN A 138 9.27 -14.95 -10.72
CA ASN A 138 10.65 -15.43 -10.81
C ASN A 138 11.50 -15.14 -9.57
N ALA A 139 10.99 -14.46 -8.55
CA ALA A 139 11.74 -14.20 -7.32
C ALA A 139 11.82 -15.42 -6.38
N CYS A 140 11.09 -16.50 -6.69
CA CYS A 140 11.05 -17.70 -5.88
C CYS A 140 11.85 -18.82 -6.58
N SER A 141 13.05 -19.11 -6.09
CA SER A 141 13.75 -20.35 -6.43
C SER A 141 13.23 -21.47 -5.55
N SER A 142 13.06 -22.67 -6.09
CA SER A 142 12.88 -23.87 -5.29
C SER A 142 14.02 -23.99 -4.28
N ALA A 143 13.70 -24.41 -3.05
CA ALA A 143 14.72 -24.75 -2.07
C ALA A 143 15.70 -25.76 -2.68
N PRO A 144 17.02 -25.62 -2.47
CA PRO A 144 17.98 -26.64 -2.89
C PRO A 144 17.58 -27.98 -2.28
N PRO A 145 17.72 -29.10 -3.01
CA PRO A 145 17.40 -30.42 -2.47
C PRO A 145 18.16 -30.63 -1.16
N ALA A 146 17.48 -31.18 -0.15
CA ALA A 146 18.08 -31.51 1.13
C ALA A 146 19.33 -32.41 0.93
N PRO A 147 20.38 -32.23 1.75
CA PRO A 147 21.64 -32.97 1.62
C PRO A 147 21.48 -34.48 1.81
#